data_AF-A0A7R8D242-F1
#
_entry.id   AF-A0A7R8D242-F1
#
_cell.length_a   1.000
_cell.length_b   1.000
_cell.length_c   1.000
_cell.angle_alpha   90.00
_cell.angle_beta   90.00
_cell.angle_gamma   90.00
#
_symmetry.space_group_name_H-M   'P 1'
#
loop_
_entity.id
_entity.type
_entity.pdbx_description
1 polymer ?
#
loop_
_entity_poly.entity_id
_entity_poly.type
_entity_poly.pdbx_seq_one_letter_code
_entity_poly.pdbx_strand_id
1 'polypeptide(L)'
;MSDEVWIFESLIGFLRGPVWNYPVLTFIEQRSIIFEADDSIENEEEYKRTFEEYKNLVDFMLSSYMEDLNISTDQFEKVIENATKNMKTKISHLLFDQIWAANNYDLFKKMMIQKNVELQLQALNLLRERYGVSLKPNGKKDRTKGNESEEKVMEKIRELSLKEHEANIDRLDKEKRDLEEALAKSSEDHDKLYLEQEKQAKK
;
A
#
# COMPACT_ATOMS: atom_id res chain seq x y z
N MET A 1 -4.71 44.30 -0.69
CA MET A 1 -4.73 43.00 0.03
C MET A 1 -4.43 41.98 -1.03
N SER A 2 -3.18 41.54 -1.05
CA SER A 2 -2.43 41.18 -2.25
C SER A 2 -2.82 39.80 -2.79
N ASP A 3 -2.78 39.63 -4.12
CA ASP A 3 -3.15 38.39 -4.80
C ASP A 3 -2.50 37.13 -4.21
N GLU A 4 -1.29 37.27 -3.66
CA GLU A 4 -0.55 36.23 -2.96
C GLU A 4 -1.31 35.60 -1.78
N VAL A 5 -2.12 36.37 -1.04
CA VAL A 5 -2.87 35.86 0.12
C VAL A 5 -4.01 34.95 -0.32
N TRP A 6 -4.74 35.32 -1.39
CA TRP A 6 -5.82 34.47 -1.86
C TRP A 6 -5.27 33.19 -2.50
N ILE A 7 -4.16 33.29 -3.26
CA ILE A 7 -3.51 32.12 -3.87
C ILE A 7 -3.02 31.17 -2.77
N PHE A 8 -2.47 31.70 -1.68
CA PHE A 8 -2.05 30.90 -0.53
C PHE A 8 -3.22 30.16 0.12
N GLU A 9 -4.31 30.86 0.45
CA GLU A 9 -5.50 30.24 1.06
C GLU A 9 -6.14 29.20 0.12
N SER A 10 -6.17 29.49 -1.19
CA SER A 10 -6.61 28.56 -2.23
C SER A 10 -5.74 27.31 -2.28
N LEU A 11 -4.41 27.47 -2.23
CA LEU A 11 -3.46 26.35 -2.22
C LEU A 11 -3.65 25.49 -0.97
N ILE A 12 -3.80 26.09 0.22
CA ILE A 12 -4.11 25.33 1.44
C ILE A 12 -5.42 24.56 1.29
N GLY A 13 -6.44 25.18 0.68
CA GLY A 13 -7.70 24.51 0.36
C GLY A 13 -7.51 23.31 -0.57
N PHE A 14 -6.72 23.47 -1.61
CA PHE A 14 -6.39 22.41 -2.56
C PHE A 14 -5.64 21.25 -1.89
N LEU A 15 -4.58 21.53 -1.11
CA LEU A 15 -3.79 20.52 -0.40
C LEU A 15 -4.61 19.78 0.67
N ARG A 16 -5.65 20.41 1.22
CA ARG A 16 -6.62 19.75 2.12
C ARG A 16 -7.72 19.00 1.36
N GLY A 17 -7.91 19.30 0.09
CA GLY A 17 -8.94 18.70 -0.74
C GLY A 17 -8.66 17.21 -1.04
N PRO A 18 -9.71 16.43 -1.34
CA PRO A 18 -9.56 15.02 -1.72
C PRO A 18 -8.81 14.85 -3.04
N VAL A 19 -8.88 15.86 -3.93
CA VAL A 19 -8.16 15.87 -5.21
C VAL A 19 -6.64 15.80 -4.98
N TRP A 20 -6.13 16.48 -3.95
CA TRP A 20 -4.73 16.36 -3.53
C TRP A 20 -4.49 15.12 -2.67
N ASN A 21 -5.24 15.03 -1.56
CA ASN A 21 -4.93 14.07 -0.51
C ASN A 21 -5.06 12.63 -0.98
N TYR A 22 -6.09 12.28 -1.75
CA TYR A 22 -6.34 10.88 -2.09
C TYR A 22 -5.22 10.29 -2.97
N PRO A 23 -4.81 10.89 -4.10
CA PRO A 23 -3.70 10.38 -4.90
C PRO A 23 -2.37 10.33 -4.14
N VAL A 24 -2.04 11.41 -3.41
CA VAL A 24 -0.76 11.52 -2.70
C VAL A 24 -0.67 10.51 -1.57
N LEU A 25 -1.69 10.40 -0.71
CA LEU A 25 -1.69 9.44 0.39
C LEU A 25 -1.71 8.00 -0.13
N THR A 26 -2.51 7.70 -1.16
CA THR A 26 -2.56 6.37 -1.77
C THR A 26 -1.18 5.98 -2.32
N PHE A 27 -0.51 6.90 -3.01
CA PHE A 27 0.84 6.66 -3.51
C PHE A 27 1.82 6.34 -2.37
N ILE A 28 1.85 7.18 -1.33
CA ILE A 28 2.77 7.01 -0.21
C ILE A 28 2.47 5.66 0.49
N GLU A 29 1.21 5.34 0.78
CA GLU A 29 0.85 4.08 1.42
C GLU A 29 1.29 2.86 0.59
N GLN A 30 0.94 2.83 -0.69
CA GLN A 30 1.25 1.69 -1.57
C GLN A 30 2.74 1.51 -1.84
N ARG A 31 3.48 2.61 -1.97
CA ARG A 31 4.91 2.58 -2.32
C ARG A 31 5.82 2.54 -1.09
N SER A 32 5.34 2.90 0.10
CA SER A 32 6.15 2.93 1.33
C SER A 32 6.64 1.55 1.77
N ILE A 33 5.96 0.48 1.37
CA ILE A 33 6.23 -0.89 1.83
C ILE A 33 7.65 -1.38 1.54
N ILE A 34 8.31 -0.84 0.50
CA ILE A 34 9.68 -1.21 0.14
C ILE A 34 10.72 -0.46 0.98
N PHE A 35 10.33 0.62 1.67
CA PHE A 35 11.23 1.53 2.38
C PHE A 35 11.52 1.04 3.79
N GLU A 36 12.69 0.44 3.96
CA GLU A 36 13.16 -0.04 5.25
C GLU A 36 13.90 1.06 6.04
N ALA A 37 13.88 0.92 7.37
CA ALA A 37 14.62 1.80 8.28
C ALA A 37 16.13 1.46 8.34
N ASP A 38 16.55 0.34 7.75
CA ASP A 38 17.96 0.04 7.59
C ASP A 38 18.54 0.74 6.35
N ASP A 39 19.78 1.20 6.45
CA ASP A 39 20.49 1.83 5.34
C ASP A 39 21.07 0.77 4.38
N SER A 40 20.35 -0.35 4.16
CA SER A 40 20.78 -1.34 3.18
C SER A 40 20.75 -0.72 1.78
N ILE A 41 21.88 -0.80 1.07
CA ILE A 41 22.06 -0.19 -0.26
C ILE A 41 21.28 -0.97 -1.33
N GLU A 42 20.81 -2.18 -1.01
CA GLU A 42 20.19 -3.12 -1.96
C GLU A 42 18.95 -2.53 -2.66
N ASN A 43 18.22 -1.62 -2.00
CA ASN A 43 16.95 -1.08 -2.53
C ASN A 43 17.06 0.37 -3.06
N GLU A 44 18.25 0.95 -3.08
CA GLU A 44 18.44 2.39 -3.36
C GLU A 44 18.04 2.77 -4.81
N GLU A 45 18.17 1.86 -5.78
CA GLU A 45 17.70 2.09 -7.16
C GLU A 45 16.17 2.18 -7.23
N GLU A 46 15.46 1.30 -6.51
CA GLU A 46 14.00 1.28 -6.48
C GLU A 46 13.43 2.49 -5.72
N TYR A 47 14.12 2.95 -4.66
CA TYR A 47 13.77 4.17 -3.94
C TYR A 47 13.84 5.39 -4.86
N LYS A 48 14.91 5.51 -5.66
CA LYS A 48 15.07 6.60 -6.63
C LYS A 48 14.03 6.55 -7.72
N ARG A 49 13.70 5.35 -8.24
CA ARG A 49 12.61 5.20 -9.20
C ARG A 49 11.28 5.67 -8.62
N THR A 50 10.98 5.25 -7.40
CA THR A 50 9.75 5.66 -6.69
C THR A 50 9.74 7.17 -6.42
N PHE A 51 10.89 7.76 -6.13
CA PHE A 51 11.03 9.21 -5.96
C PHE A 51 10.69 9.98 -7.24
N GLU A 52 11.18 9.54 -8.41
CA GLU A 52 10.83 10.17 -9.68
C GLU A 52 9.33 10.03 -9.99
N GLU A 53 8.72 8.87 -9.69
CA GLU A 53 7.27 8.69 -9.81
C GLU A 53 6.50 9.66 -8.90
N TYR A 54 6.96 9.84 -7.66
CA TYR A 54 6.35 10.78 -6.70
C TYR A 54 6.46 12.22 -7.18
N LYS A 55 7.64 12.63 -7.66
CA LYS A 55 7.87 13.96 -8.20
C LYS A 55 6.94 14.24 -9.39
N ASN A 56 6.84 13.30 -10.33
CA ASN A 56 5.95 13.44 -11.49
C ASN A 56 4.47 13.57 -11.07
N LEU A 57 4.04 12.83 -10.04
CA LEU A 57 2.69 12.94 -9.48
C LEU A 57 2.44 14.34 -8.92
N VAL A 58 3.35 14.84 -8.07
CA VAL A 58 3.23 16.17 -7.45
C VAL A 58 3.26 17.26 -8.52
N ASP A 59 4.19 17.19 -9.47
CA ASP A 59 4.33 18.15 -10.56
C ASP A 59 3.06 18.19 -11.42
N PHE A 60 2.51 17.03 -11.79
CA PHE A 60 1.25 16.96 -12.54
C PHE A 60 0.08 17.62 -11.78
N MET A 61 -0.06 17.32 -10.49
CA MET A 61 -1.18 17.84 -9.68
C MET A 61 -1.08 19.33 -9.44
N LEU A 62 0.13 19.84 -9.17
CA LEU A 62 0.36 21.28 -9.02
C LEU A 62 0.21 22.01 -10.36
N SER A 63 0.66 21.41 -11.46
CA SER A 63 0.52 22.00 -12.80
C SER A 63 -0.96 22.13 -13.19
N SER A 64 -1.75 21.07 -13.01
CA SER A 64 -3.19 21.10 -13.24
C SER A 64 -3.87 22.17 -12.38
N TYR A 65 -3.51 22.29 -11.10
CA TYR A 65 -4.03 23.32 -10.21
C TYR A 65 -3.69 24.74 -10.67
N MET A 66 -2.43 24.98 -11.09
CA MET A 66 -1.99 26.27 -11.59
C MET A 66 -2.70 26.66 -12.89
N GLU A 67 -2.89 25.69 -13.79
CA GLU A 67 -3.62 25.87 -15.05
C GLU A 67 -5.10 26.23 -14.81
N ASP A 68 -5.79 25.48 -13.93
CA ASP A 68 -7.21 25.68 -13.62
C ASP A 68 -7.51 27.06 -13.02
N LEU A 69 -6.56 27.64 -12.29
CA LEU A 69 -6.70 28.95 -11.65
C LEU A 69 -5.98 30.08 -12.39
N ASN A 70 -5.39 29.80 -13.56
CA ASN A 70 -4.58 30.75 -14.32
C ASN A 70 -3.47 31.42 -13.49
N ILE A 71 -2.83 30.65 -12.60
CA ILE A 71 -1.72 31.12 -11.77
C ILE A 71 -0.42 30.95 -12.55
N SER A 72 0.38 32.02 -12.65
CA SER A 72 1.73 31.92 -13.22
C SER A 72 2.70 31.23 -12.25
N THR A 73 3.68 30.49 -12.78
CA THR A 73 4.77 29.89 -12.00
C THR A 73 5.46 30.90 -11.08
N ASP A 74 5.71 32.12 -11.58
CA ASP A 74 6.33 33.20 -10.78
C ASP A 74 5.48 33.62 -9.58
N GLN A 75 4.15 33.57 -9.72
CA GLN A 75 3.23 33.89 -8.62
C GLN A 75 3.19 32.74 -7.62
N PHE A 76 3.20 31.50 -8.10
CA PHE A 76 3.22 30.31 -7.27
C PHE A 76 4.50 30.25 -6.42
N GLU A 77 5.68 30.45 -7.02
CA GLU A 77 6.96 30.46 -6.30
C GLU A 77 6.98 31.50 -5.18
N LYS A 78 6.53 32.73 -5.46
CA LYS A 78 6.41 33.79 -4.44
C LYS A 78 5.49 33.40 -3.28
N VAL A 79 4.39 32.71 -3.58
CA VAL A 79 3.45 32.22 -2.58
C VAL A 79 4.09 31.13 -1.71
N ILE A 80 4.85 30.20 -2.29
CA ILE A 80 5.59 29.16 -1.55
C ILE A 80 6.70 29.77 -0.68
N GLU A 81 7.45 30.75 -1.20
CA GLU A 81 8.48 31.45 -0.42
C GLU A 81 7.88 32.21 0.77
N ASN A 82 6.73 32.88 0.57
CA ASN A 82 6.02 33.59 1.62
C ASN A 82 5.34 32.64 2.61
N ALA A 83 4.86 31.49 2.15
CA ALA A 83 4.32 30.42 2.99
C ALA A 83 5.36 29.92 3.99
N THR A 84 6.59 29.70 3.52
CA THR A 84 7.72 29.23 4.34
C THR A 84 8.03 30.21 5.49
N LYS A 85 7.83 31.51 5.29
CA LYS A 85 8.07 32.56 6.31
C LYS A 85 6.90 32.76 7.28
N ASN A 86 5.68 32.44 6.88
CA ASN A 86 4.45 32.78 7.61
C ASN A 86 3.69 31.57 8.19
N MET A 87 4.30 30.38 8.20
CA MET A 87 3.62 29.14 8.58
C MET A 87 3.32 29.09 10.08
N LYS A 88 2.08 29.41 10.47
CA LYS A 88 1.64 29.49 11.88
C LYS A 88 1.09 28.17 12.43
N THR A 89 0.78 27.17 11.60
CA THR A 89 0.09 25.93 12.05
C THR A 89 0.82 24.64 11.65
N LYS A 90 0.80 23.64 12.53
CA LYS A 90 1.41 22.31 12.30
C LYS A 90 0.80 21.56 11.11
N ILE A 91 -0.49 21.76 10.84
CA ILE A 91 -1.19 21.12 9.72
C ILE A 91 -0.68 21.68 8.39
N SER A 92 -0.46 22.99 8.30
CA SER A 92 0.17 23.59 7.12
C SER A 92 1.57 23.00 6.89
N HIS A 93 2.36 22.82 7.95
CA HIS A 93 3.69 22.19 7.86
C HIS A 93 3.64 20.81 7.18
N LEU A 94 2.75 19.93 7.63
CA LEU A 94 2.66 18.57 7.06
C LEU A 94 2.25 18.56 5.57
N LEU A 95 1.40 19.51 5.15
CA LEU A 95 0.97 19.62 3.75
C LEU A 95 2.11 20.12 2.85
N PHE A 96 2.90 21.08 3.33
CA PHE A 96 4.06 21.56 2.59
C PHE A 96 5.23 20.59 2.61
N ASP A 97 5.35 19.75 3.63
CA ASP A 97 6.35 18.67 3.66
C ASP A 97 6.18 17.72 2.46
N GLN A 98 4.94 17.44 2.03
CA GLN A 98 4.67 16.65 0.83
C GLN A 98 5.15 17.33 -0.45
N ILE A 99 4.97 18.65 -0.57
CA ILE A 99 5.46 19.43 -1.71
C ILE A 99 6.99 19.50 -1.69
N TRP A 100 7.59 19.80 -0.54
CA TRP A 100 9.05 19.87 -0.40
C TRP A 100 9.72 18.52 -0.63
N ALA A 101 9.05 17.42 -0.25
CA ALA A 101 9.53 16.07 -0.51
C ALA A 101 9.68 15.80 -2.00
N ALA A 102 8.92 16.44 -2.90
CA ALA A 102 9.09 16.24 -4.36
C ALA A 102 10.44 16.76 -4.89
N ASN A 103 11.07 17.70 -4.18
CA ASN A 103 12.36 18.28 -4.54
C ASN A 103 13.51 17.83 -3.62
N ASN A 104 13.22 17.02 -2.60
CA ASN A 104 14.20 16.59 -1.61
C ASN A 104 14.08 15.09 -1.35
N TYR A 105 15.02 14.33 -1.89
CA TYR A 105 15.06 12.88 -1.76
C TYR A 105 15.17 12.41 -0.30
N ASP A 106 15.97 13.07 0.53
CA ASP A 106 16.11 12.69 1.95
C ASP A 106 14.81 12.89 2.73
N LEU A 107 14.08 13.98 2.44
CA LEU A 107 12.78 14.24 3.06
C LEU A 107 11.74 13.22 2.57
N PHE A 108 11.73 12.93 1.28
CA PHE A 108 10.89 11.88 0.70
C PHE A 108 11.16 10.52 1.33
N LYS A 109 12.43 10.09 1.37
CA LYS A 109 12.83 8.79 1.95
C LYS A 109 12.38 8.69 3.41
N LYS A 110 12.58 9.74 4.22
CA LYS A 110 12.09 9.80 5.59
C LYS A 110 10.57 9.67 5.69
N MET A 111 9.83 10.37 4.84
CA MET A 111 8.36 10.30 4.78
C MET A 111 7.88 8.88 4.44
N MET A 112 8.54 8.22 3.49
CA MET A 112 8.21 6.85 3.09
C MET A 112 8.52 5.84 4.19
N ILE A 113 9.70 5.92 4.82
CA ILE A 113 10.07 5.05 5.96
C ILE A 113 9.08 5.24 7.11
N GLN A 114 8.75 6.49 7.45
CA GLN A 114 7.78 6.78 8.50
C GLN A 114 6.42 6.15 8.19
N LYS A 115 5.94 6.27 6.94
CA LYS A 115 4.67 5.65 6.54
C LYS A 115 4.72 4.12 6.64
N ASN A 116 5.83 3.49 6.22
CA ASN A 116 5.99 2.04 6.33
C ASN A 116 5.90 1.59 7.80
N VAL A 117 6.63 2.26 8.70
CA VAL A 117 6.59 1.98 10.14
C VAL A 117 5.18 2.16 10.71
N GLU A 118 4.46 3.22 10.30
CA GLU A 118 3.06 3.42 10.69
C GLU A 118 2.17 2.25 10.24
N LEU A 119 2.29 1.80 8.99
CA LEU A 119 1.52 0.67 8.46
C LEU A 119 1.85 -0.65 9.19
N GLN A 120 3.12 -0.90 9.47
CA GLN A 120 3.56 -2.07 10.24
C GLN A 120 2.98 -2.04 11.66
N LEU A 121 2.95 -0.88 12.33
CA LEU A 121 2.33 -0.73 13.65
C LEU A 121 0.82 -0.96 13.60
N GLN A 122 0.14 -0.46 12.57
CA GLN A 122 -1.29 -0.71 12.37
C GLN A 122 -1.57 -2.22 12.18
N ALA A 123 -0.79 -2.91 11.36
CA ALA A 123 -0.90 -4.35 11.16
C ALA A 123 -0.68 -5.12 12.48
N LEU A 124 0.34 -4.74 13.27
CA LEU A 124 0.59 -5.33 14.58
C LEU A 124 -0.57 -5.11 15.56
N ASN A 125 -1.18 -3.92 15.56
CA ASN A 125 -2.35 -3.64 16.40
C ASN A 125 -3.56 -4.48 15.98
N LEU A 126 -3.83 -4.62 14.68
CA LEU A 126 -4.90 -5.48 14.17
C LEU A 126 -4.71 -6.94 14.57
N LEU A 127 -3.48 -7.45 14.49
CA LEU A 127 -3.15 -8.81 14.95
C LEU A 127 -3.33 -8.98 16.46
N ARG A 128 -2.95 -7.98 17.26
CA ARG A 128 -3.17 -7.98 18.71
C ARG A 128 -4.65 -8.04 19.06
N GLU A 129 -5.48 -7.23 18.40
CA GLU A 129 -6.92 -7.19 18.67
C GLU A 129 -7.62 -8.49 18.27
N ARG A 130 -7.24 -9.08 17.14
CA ARG A 130 -7.86 -10.33 16.65
C ARG A 130 -7.41 -11.58 17.40
N TYR A 131 -6.15 -11.65 17.80
CA TYR A 131 -5.54 -12.89 18.31
C TYR A 131 -5.03 -12.78 19.76
N GLY A 132 -5.15 -11.63 20.41
CA GLY A 132 -4.67 -11.42 21.79
C GLY A 132 -3.14 -11.45 21.94
N VAL A 133 -2.38 -11.37 20.86
CA VAL A 133 -0.92 -11.50 20.87
C VAL A 133 -0.27 -10.16 21.24
N SER A 134 0.32 -10.08 22.44
CA SER A 134 1.15 -8.93 22.86
C SER A 134 2.58 -9.09 22.34
N LEU A 135 2.83 -8.74 21.08
CA LEU A 135 4.18 -8.60 20.53
C LEU A 135 4.81 -7.32 21.12
N LYS A 136 5.48 -7.43 22.26
CA LYS A 136 6.33 -6.32 22.75
C LYS A 136 7.61 -6.30 21.91
N PRO A 137 8.04 -5.13 21.40
CA PRO A 137 9.33 -5.01 20.74
C PRO A 137 10.41 -5.41 21.76
N ASN A 138 11.21 -6.40 21.38
CA ASN A 138 12.12 -7.11 22.26
C ASN A 138 13.28 -6.19 22.71
N GLY A 139 13.03 -5.38 23.72
CA GLY A 139 14.00 -4.58 24.43
C GLY A 139 14.29 -5.19 25.80
N LYS A 140 15.39 -5.94 25.88
CA LYS A 140 16.06 -6.48 27.08
C LYS A 140 15.42 -7.74 27.69
N LYS A 141 16.22 -8.81 27.65
CA LYS A 141 16.05 -10.08 28.36
C LYS A 141 15.75 -9.84 29.84
N ASP A 142 14.57 -10.25 30.28
CA ASP A 142 14.38 -10.76 31.64
C ASP A 142 13.79 -12.18 31.53
N ARG A 143 14.69 -13.14 31.35
CA ARG A 143 14.36 -14.57 31.28
C ARG A 143 14.11 -15.04 32.70
N THR A 144 12.91 -14.87 33.26
CA THR A 144 12.58 -15.68 34.45
C THR A 144 11.13 -16.06 34.68
N LYS A 145 10.11 -15.47 34.02
CA LYS A 145 8.72 -15.95 34.19
C LYS A 145 7.86 -15.68 32.95
N GLY A 146 7.79 -16.63 32.01
CA GLY A 146 6.92 -16.48 30.82
C GLY A 146 6.85 -17.64 29.82
N ASN A 147 7.66 -18.70 29.95
CA ASN A 147 7.80 -19.68 28.87
C ASN A 147 6.62 -20.66 28.69
N GLU A 148 5.86 -21.02 29.73
CA GLU A 148 4.79 -22.03 29.57
C GLU A 148 3.57 -21.52 28.79
N SER A 149 3.30 -20.21 28.83
CA SER A 149 2.15 -19.61 28.16
C SER A 149 2.43 -19.34 26.69
N GLU A 150 3.64 -18.91 26.33
CA GLU A 150 4.00 -18.60 24.94
C GLU A 150 4.18 -19.87 24.09
N GLU A 151 4.75 -20.93 24.67
CA GLU A 151 4.93 -22.21 23.99
C GLU A 151 3.58 -22.89 23.68
N LYS A 152 2.65 -22.88 24.65
CA LYS A 152 1.27 -23.37 24.43
C LYS A 152 0.52 -22.58 23.36
N VAL A 153 0.76 -21.26 23.28
CA VAL A 153 0.15 -20.41 22.25
C VAL A 153 0.73 -20.71 20.87
N MET A 154 2.05 -20.82 20.76
CA MET A 154 2.73 -21.16 19.51
C MET A 154 2.35 -22.57 19.02
N GLU A 155 2.17 -23.51 19.93
CA GLU A 155 1.68 -24.85 19.60
C GLU A 155 0.24 -24.81 19.07
N LYS A 156 -0.62 -24.00 19.69
CA LYS A 156 -2.01 -23.83 19.22
C LYS A 156 -2.09 -23.17 17.84
N ILE A 157 -1.25 -22.17 17.57
CA ILE A 157 -1.16 -21.53 16.26
C ILE A 157 -0.73 -22.56 15.20
N ARG A 158 0.31 -23.35 15.49
CA ARG A 158 0.79 -24.39 14.57
C ARG A 158 -0.29 -25.43 14.29
N GLU A 159 -1.02 -25.87 15.31
CA GLU A 159 -2.11 -26.82 15.18
C GLU A 159 -3.24 -26.26 14.29
N LEU A 160 -3.65 -25.01 14.51
CA LEU A 160 -4.70 -24.36 13.71
C LEU A 160 -4.27 -24.18 12.25
N SER A 161 -3.04 -23.71 12.02
CA SER A 161 -2.49 -23.54 10.67
C SER A 161 -2.38 -24.87 9.93
N LEU A 162 -1.98 -25.95 10.61
CA LEU A 162 -1.92 -27.28 10.00
C LEU A 162 -3.32 -27.77 9.62
N LYS A 163 -4.29 -27.64 10.53
CA LYS A 163 -5.67 -28.08 10.30
C LYS A 163 -6.35 -27.30 9.17
N GLU A 164 -6.11 -25.99 9.09
CA GLU A 164 -6.63 -25.16 8.00
C GLU A 164 -5.98 -25.53 6.66
N HIS A 165 -4.67 -25.82 6.67
CA HIS A 165 -3.97 -26.28 5.47
C HIS A 165 -4.47 -27.64 4.99
N GLU A 166 -4.64 -28.61 5.89
CA GLU A 166 -5.22 -29.93 5.58
C GLU A 166 -6.63 -29.80 4.99
N ALA A 167 -7.50 -29.00 5.61
CA ALA A 167 -8.85 -28.77 5.11
C ALA A 167 -8.85 -28.11 3.71
N ASN A 168 -7.87 -27.25 3.43
CA ASN A 168 -7.74 -26.61 2.13
C ASN A 168 -7.23 -27.61 1.07
N ILE A 169 -6.29 -28.49 1.42
CA ILE A 169 -5.84 -29.58 0.55
C ILE A 169 -7.01 -30.51 0.22
N ASP A 170 -7.79 -30.95 1.22
CA ASP A 170 -8.95 -31.81 1.01
C ASP A 170 -9.98 -31.18 0.07
N ARG A 171 -10.18 -29.86 0.20
CA ARG A 171 -11.07 -29.09 -0.69
C ARG A 171 -10.56 -29.10 -2.13
N LEU A 172 -9.28 -28.84 -2.34
CA LEU A 172 -8.65 -28.85 -3.65
C LEU A 172 -8.67 -30.24 -4.29
N ASP A 173 -8.43 -31.29 -3.52
CA ASP A 173 -8.48 -32.67 -4.00
C ASP A 173 -9.90 -33.11 -4.36
N LYS A 174 -10.91 -32.58 -3.67
CA LYS A 174 -12.30 -32.77 -4.06
C LYS A 174 -12.63 -32.04 -5.36
N GLU A 175 -12.28 -30.76 -5.46
CA GLU A 175 -12.49 -29.95 -6.67
C GLU A 175 -11.81 -30.59 -7.89
N LYS A 176 -10.59 -31.12 -7.73
CA LYS A 176 -9.86 -31.83 -8.77
C LYS A 176 -10.58 -33.10 -9.23
N ARG A 177 -11.08 -33.92 -8.30
CA ARG A 177 -11.84 -35.15 -8.63
C ARG A 177 -13.12 -34.83 -9.38
N ASP A 178 -13.87 -33.83 -8.91
CA ASP A 178 -15.11 -33.39 -9.56
C ASP A 178 -14.83 -32.90 -11.00
N LEU A 179 -13.69 -32.22 -11.21
CA LEU A 179 -13.26 -31.76 -12.53
C LEU A 179 -12.85 -32.92 -13.45
N GLU A 180 -12.08 -33.90 -12.94
CA GLU A 180 -11.68 -35.10 -13.70
C GLU A 180 -12.90 -35.93 -14.12
N GLU A 181 -13.90 -36.09 -13.25
CA GLU A 181 -15.15 -36.79 -13.58
C GLU A 181 -15.94 -36.07 -14.68
N ALA A 182 -16.03 -34.73 -14.60
CA ALA A 182 -16.67 -33.92 -15.63
C ALA A 182 -15.96 -34.04 -16.99
N LEU A 183 -14.62 -34.04 -17.00
CA LEU A 183 -13.80 -34.24 -18.20
C LEU A 183 -14.01 -35.64 -18.81
N ALA A 184 -14.02 -36.68 -17.99
CA ALA A 184 -14.26 -38.05 -18.45
C ALA A 184 -15.64 -38.20 -19.10
N LYS A 185 -16.67 -37.65 -18.45
CA LYS A 185 -18.04 -37.66 -19.00
C LYS A 185 -18.15 -36.88 -20.31
N SER A 186 -17.51 -35.71 -20.39
CA SER A 186 -17.47 -34.93 -21.63
C SER A 186 -16.75 -35.66 -22.77
N SER A 187 -15.69 -36.42 -22.46
CA SER A 187 -14.97 -37.25 -23.43
C SER A 187 -15.86 -38.38 -23.97
N GLU A 188 -16.55 -39.10 -23.09
CA GLU A 188 -17.47 -40.17 -23.48
C GLU A 188 -18.64 -39.66 -24.32
N ASP A 189 -19.20 -38.50 -23.96
CA ASP A 189 -20.30 -37.89 -24.70
C ASP A 189 -19.83 -37.43 -26.09
N HIS A 190 -18.61 -36.89 -26.20
CA HIS A 190 -17.99 -36.53 -27.47
C HIS A 190 -17.78 -37.75 -28.38
N ASP A 191 -17.26 -38.85 -27.85
CA ASP A 191 -17.02 -40.09 -28.61
C ASP A 191 -18.32 -40.71 -29.13
N LYS A 192 -19.38 -40.72 -28.30
CA LYS A 192 -20.72 -41.18 -28.71
C LYS A 192 -21.28 -40.34 -29.85
N LEU A 193 -21.15 -39.01 -29.77
CA LEU A 193 -21.59 -38.09 -30.80
C LEU A 193 -20.86 -38.32 -32.13
N TYR A 194 -19.55 -38.55 -32.07
CA TYR A 194 -18.74 -38.81 -33.26
C TYR A 194 -19.17 -40.11 -33.97
N LEU A 195 -19.37 -41.18 -33.20
CA LEU A 195 -19.88 -42.47 -33.71
C LEU A 195 -21.28 -42.35 -34.32
N GLU A 196 -22.14 -41.49 -33.77
CA GLU A 196 -23.47 -41.25 -34.32
C GLU A 196 -23.44 -40.46 -35.63
N GLN A 197 -22.56 -39.45 -35.73
CA GLN A 197 -22.33 -38.71 -36.98
C GLN A 197 -21.79 -39.61 -38.09
N GLU A 198 -20.83 -40.51 -37.80
CA GLU A 198 -20.33 -41.47 -38.80
C GLU A 198 -21.41 -42.45 -39.28
N LYS A 199 -22.31 -42.88 -38.39
CA LYS A 199 -23.43 -43.77 -38.75
C LYS A 199 -24.46 -43.06 -39.63
N GLN A 200 -24.72 -41.78 -39.38
CA GLN A 200 -25.61 -40.97 -40.21
C GLN A 200 -25.01 -40.67 -41.59
N ALA A 201 -23.69 -40.48 -41.68
CA ALA A 201 -23.01 -40.22 -42.95
C ALA A 201 -22.89 -41.46 -43.88
N LYS A 202 -23.08 -42.68 -43.35
CA LYS A 202 -23.01 -43.95 -44.10
C LYS A 202 -24.38 -44.48 -44.54
N LYS A 203 -25.47 -43.76 -44.27
CA LYS A 203 -26.86 -44.11 -44.64
C LYS A 203 -27.33 -43.25 -45.81
#